data_AF-A0A8S2Y974-F1
#
_entry.id   AF-A0A8S2Y974-F1
#
_cell.length_a   1.000
_cell.length_b   1.000
_cell.length_c   1.000
_cell.angle_alpha   90.00
_cell.angle_beta   90.00
_cell.angle_gamma   90.00
#
_symmetry.space_group_name_H-M   'P 1'
#
loop_
_entity.id
_entity.type
_entity.pdbx_description
1 polymer ?
#
loop_
_entity_poly.entity_id
_entity_poly.type
_entity_poly.pdbx_seq_one_letter_code
_entity_poly.pdbx_strand_id
1 'polypeptide(L)'
;MGSSLSAARGFFDLFDRTPTIDNGSVDGRQLENFQGQIEFNQVEFSYPSRPTIRVLNKFQLTIEPGQSVALVGRSGCGKSTVIQLLQRFYDVTHGKVCLDGVDIRDLNIHWLRSQFSLANQEPILFDMTIAENIAYGKVNPSLEDIIEAATKANIHQFVISLPQGYETRVGAKGSHLSGGQKQRIVIARALFR
;
A
#
# COMPACT_ATOMS: atom_id res chain seq x y z
N MET A 1 28.48 -18.37 -28.21
CA MET A 1 28.56 -18.78 -26.78
C MET A 1 28.56 -17.60 -25.79
N GLY A 2 28.51 -16.32 -26.22
CA GLY A 2 28.61 -15.16 -25.30
C GLY A 2 27.29 -14.58 -24.78
N SER A 3 26.15 -14.77 -25.47
CA SER A 3 24.87 -14.17 -25.08
C SER A 3 24.14 -14.96 -23.98
N SER A 4 24.18 -16.29 -24.03
CA SER A 4 23.54 -17.17 -23.03
C SER A 4 24.20 -17.07 -21.65
N LEU A 5 25.53 -16.97 -21.59
CA LEU A 5 26.27 -16.85 -20.34
C LEU A 5 26.03 -15.50 -19.64
N SER A 6 25.88 -14.43 -20.42
CA SER A 6 25.56 -13.09 -19.92
C SER A 6 24.14 -13.01 -19.35
N ALA A 7 23.16 -13.58 -20.07
CA ALA A 7 21.79 -13.68 -19.58
C ALA A 7 21.68 -14.53 -18.30
N ALA A 8 22.45 -15.64 -18.23
CA ALA A 8 22.49 -16.49 -17.04
C ALA A 8 23.02 -15.74 -15.82
N ARG A 9 24.05 -14.89 -15.96
CA ARG A 9 24.57 -14.08 -14.84
C ARG A 9 23.52 -13.17 -14.24
N GLY A 10 22.79 -12.40 -15.07
CA GLY A 10 21.72 -11.53 -14.57
C GLY A 10 20.59 -12.30 -13.86
N PHE A 11 20.33 -13.54 -14.28
CA PHE A 11 19.36 -14.40 -13.60
C PHE A 11 19.86 -14.83 -12.22
N PHE A 12 21.10 -15.31 -12.10
CA PHE A 12 21.69 -15.69 -10.80
C PHE A 12 21.82 -14.48 -9.87
N ASP A 13 22.26 -13.33 -10.37
CA ASP A 13 22.36 -12.09 -9.59
C ASP A 13 21.00 -11.66 -9.02
N LEU A 14 19.90 -11.90 -9.76
CA LEU A 14 18.54 -11.63 -9.28
C LEU A 14 18.08 -12.68 -8.26
N PHE A 15 18.37 -13.96 -8.51
CA PHE A 15 17.94 -15.08 -7.67
C PHE A 15 18.63 -15.07 -6.30
N ASP A 16 19.93 -14.77 -6.27
CA ASP A 16 20.75 -14.74 -5.05
C ASP A 16 20.61 -13.42 -4.27
N ARG A 17 19.89 -12.43 -4.83
CA ARG A 17 19.70 -11.13 -4.19
C ARG A 17 18.80 -11.26 -2.97
N THR A 18 19.38 -11.00 -1.80
CA THR A 18 18.62 -10.85 -0.56
C THR A 18 18.09 -9.41 -0.43
N PRO A 19 16.77 -9.17 -0.35
CA PRO A 19 16.23 -7.84 -0.10
C PRO A 19 16.48 -7.42 1.35
N THR A 20 16.67 -6.11 1.59
CA THR A 20 16.77 -5.56 2.96
C THR A 20 15.45 -5.68 3.73
N ILE A 21 14.33 -5.59 3.02
CA ILE A 21 12.98 -5.78 3.57
C ILE A 21 12.42 -7.02 2.87
N ASP A 22 12.51 -8.17 3.54
CA ASP A 22 12.07 -9.45 3.00
C ASP A 22 10.57 -9.65 3.21
N ASN A 23 9.80 -9.56 2.11
CA ASN A 23 8.36 -9.77 2.13
C ASN A 23 7.96 -11.24 2.36
N GLY A 24 8.87 -12.18 2.17
CA GLY A 24 8.65 -13.61 2.41
C GLY A 24 8.96 -14.05 3.84
N SER A 25 9.60 -13.18 4.65
CA SER A 25 9.95 -13.51 6.02
C SER A 25 8.70 -13.63 6.92
N VAL A 26 8.71 -14.65 7.76
CA VAL A 26 7.73 -14.86 8.84
C VAL A 26 8.20 -14.26 10.17
N ASP A 27 9.38 -13.65 10.20
CA ASP A 27 10.00 -13.09 11.40
C ASP A 27 9.33 -11.76 11.79
N GLY A 28 9.61 -11.32 13.01
CA GLY A 28 9.09 -10.08 13.58
C GLY A 28 7.83 -10.28 14.41
N ARG A 29 7.53 -9.28 15.23
CA ARG A 29 6.42 -9.32 16.17
C ARG A 29 5.09 -9.05 15.46
N GLN A 30 4.03 -9.68 15.94
CA GLN A 30 2.65 -9.36 15.60
C GLN A 30 1.99 -8.86 16.88
N LEU A 31 1.40 -7.66 16.86
CA LEU A 31 0.77 -7.10 18.06
C LEU A 31 -0.61 -7.72 18.24
N GLU A 32 -0.88 -8.29 19.41
CA GLU A 32 -2.19 -8.86 19.74
C GLU A 32 -3.24 -7.76 19.96
N ASN A 33 -2.85 -6.67 20.63
CA ASN A 33 -3.71 -5.55 20.98
C ASN A 33 -3.32 -4.29 20.18
N PHE A 34 -3.71 -4.26 18.91
CA PHE A 34 -3.45 -3.13 18.01
C PHE A 34 -4.47 -1.99 18.24
N GLN A 35 -3.98 -0.79 18.56
CA GLN A 35 -4.77 0.43 18.79
C GLN A 35 -4.65 1.43 17.62
N GLY A 36 -3.50 1.46 16.94
CA GLY A 36 -3.30 2.30 15.76
C GLY A 36 -2.67 3.67 16.04
N GLN A 37 -1.94 3.83 17.14
CA GLN A 37 -1.11 5.01 17.36
C GLN A 37 0.11 4.97 16.44
N ILE A 38 0.38 6.08 15.75
CA ILE A 38 1.53 6.21 14.83
C ILE A 38 2.46 7.30 15.34
N GLU A 39 3.76 7.01 15.44
CA GLU A 39 4.77 7.99 15.82
C GLU A 39 5.93 8.01 14.82
N PHE A 40 6.27 9.19 14.32
CA PHE A 40 7.53 9.48 13.64
C PHE A 40 8.41 10.23 14.63
N ASN A 41 9.58 9.68 14.96
CA ASN A 41 10.50 10.27 15.93
C ASN A 41 11.82 10.65 15.27
N GLN A 42 12.02 11.96 15.08
CA GLN A 42 13.24 12.57 14.53
C GLN A 42 13.70 11.91 13.21
N VAL A 43 12.75 11.61 12.33
CA VAL A 43 13.00 10.84 11.10
C VAL A 43 13.79 11.65 10.08
N GLU A 44 14.91 11.10 9.64
CA GLU A 44 15.65 11.57 8.46
C GLU A 44 15.60 10.51 7.36
N PHE A 45 15.39 10.95 6.11
CA PHE A 45 15.31 10.04 4.98
C PHE A 45 15.76 10.68 3.67
N SER A 46 16.54 9.91 2.90
CA SER A 46 16.88 10.13 1.49
C SER A 46 16.56 8.87 0.70
N TYR A 47 16.03 9.01 -0.53
CA TYR A 47 15.81 7.86 -1.38
C TYR A 47 17.15 7.24 -1.82
N PRO A 48 17.28 5.90 -1.88
CA PRO A 48 18.53 5.24 -2.31
C PRO A 48 18.99 5.64 -3.72
N SER A 49 18.06 6.01 -4.60
CA SER A 49 18.38 6.48 -5.96
C SER A 49 19.01 7.87 -6.00
N ARG A 50 18.85 8.68 -4.94
CA ARG A 50 19.39 10.04 -4.81
C ARG A 50 19.79 10.31 -3.35
N PRO A 51 20.83 9.63 -2.82
CA PRO A 51 21.14 9.64 -1.39
C PRO A 51 21.55 11.01 -0.85
N THR A 52 22.06 11.90 -1.71
CA THR A 52 22.47 13.26 -1.37
C THR A 52 21.29 14.23 -1.19
N ILE A 53 20.10 13.87 -1.65
CA ILE A 53 18.90 14.71 -1.53
C ILE A 53 18.08 14.23 -0.35
N ARG A 54 18.18 14.96 0.76
CA ARG A 54 17.38 14.72 1.98
C ARG A 54 15.94 15.15 1.76
N VAL A 55 15.00 14.22 1.91
CA VAL A 55 13.55 14.44 1.73
C VAL A 55 12.86 14.74 3.04
N LEU A 56 13.18 13.98 4.10
CA LEU A 56 12.74 14.26 5.47
C LEU A 56 13.94 14.61 6.33
N ASN A 57 13.81 15.64 7.17
CA ASN A 57 14.87 16.14 8.04
C ASN A 57 14.31 16.33 9.45
N LYS A 58 14.68 15.44 10.37
CA LYS A 58 14.21 15.44 11.77
C LYS A 58 12.69 15.54 11.89
N PHE A 59 11.98 14.86 10.98
CA PHE A 59 10.52 14.89 10.93
C PHE A 59 9.94 14.21 12.17
N GLN A 60 8.96 14.87 12.79
CA GLN A 60 8.27 14.38 13.99
C GLN A 60 6.76 14.56 13.84
N LEU A 61 6.01 13.51 14.15
CA LEU A 61 4.56 13.48 14.06
C LEU A 61 4.04 12.38 14.98
N THR A 62 3.00 12.67 15.75
CA THR A 62 2.22 11.67 16.48
C THR A 62 0.78 11.75 16.00
N ILE A 63 0.19 10.59 15.70
CA ILE A 63 -1.21 10.44 15.33
C ILE A 63 -1.84 9.50 16.35
N GLU A 64 -2.85 10.00 17.07
CA GLU A 64 -3.56 9.21 18.05
C GLU A 64 -4.61 8.29 17.40
N PRO A 65 -4.98 7.16 18.04
CA PRO A 65 -6.04 6.29 17.57
C PRO A 65 -7.34 7.05 17.26
N GLY A 66 -7.91 6.81 16.08
CA GLY A 66 -9.14 7.47 15.61
C GLY A 66 -8.96 8.91 15.12
N GLN A 67 -7.76 9.49 15.22
CA GLN A 67 -7.49 10.84 14.74
C GLN A 67 -7.37 10.87 13.21
N SER A 68 -8.03 11.84 12.59
CA SER A 68 -7.84 12.17 11.17
C SER A 68 -6.80 13.28 11.02
N VAL A 69 -5.74 13.03 10.24
CA VAL A 69 -4.64 13.98 10.01
C VAL A 69 -4.49 14.26 8.52
N ALA A 70 -4.32 15.53 8.17
CA ALA A 70 -4.04 15.96 6.80
C ALA A 70 -2.60 16.48 6.68
N LEU A 71 -1.80 15.87 5.80
CA LEU A 71 -0.47 16.37 5.47
C LEU A 71 -0.56 17.35 4.29
N VAL A 72 -0.31 18.64 4.56
CA VAL A 72 -0.36 19.70 3.55
C VAL A 72 1.04 20.27 3.29
N GLY A 73 1.27 20.72 2.05
CA GLY A 73 2.56 21.31 1.65
C GLY A 73 2.79 21.25 0.16
N ARG A 74 3.84 21.94 -0.31
CA ARG A 74 4.20 22.03 -1.74
C ARG A 74 4.49 20.66 -2.36
N SER A 75 4.44 20.58 -3.69
CA SER A 75 4.90 19.37 -4.39
C SER A 75 6.36 19.06 -4.01
N GLY A 76 6.67 17.78 -3.83
CA GLY A 76 8.03 17.33 -3.47
C GLY A 76 8.43 17.45 -1.99
N CYS A 77 7.56 17.96 -1.09
CA CYS A 77 7.91 18.12 0.34
C CYS A 77 7.87 16.83 1.19
N GLY A 78 7.76 15.65 0.57
CA GLY A 78 7.83 14.37 1.30
C GLY A 78 6.50 13.79 1.82
N LYS A 79 5.33 14.36 1.49
CA LYS A 79 4.01 13.83 1.93
C LYS A 79 3.83 12.34 1.63
N SER A 80 4.03 11.95 0.36
CA SER A 80 3.92 10.56 -0.05
C SER A 80 5.02 9.69 0.57
N THR A 81 6.19 10.26 0.85
CA THR A 81 7.28 9.57 1.53
C THR A 81 6.87 9.12 2.93
N VAL A 82 6.15 9.95 3.70
CA VAL A 82 5.62 9.57 5.03
C VAL A 82 4.78 8.30 4.93
N ILE A 83 3.87 8.23 3.95
CA ILE A 83 3.00 7.07 3.70
C ILE A 83 3.83 5.83 3.30
N GLN A 84 4.88 6.01 2.50
CA GLN A 84 5.75 4.90 2.07
C GLN A 84 6.64 4.35 3.19
N LEU A 85 7.10 5.22 4.10
CA LEU A 85 7.86 4.83 5.29
C LEU A 85 6.97 4.10 6.30
N LEU A 86 5.73 4.57 6.49
CA LEU A 86 4.76 3.89 7.37
C LEU A 86 4.44 2.47 6.90
N GLN A 87 4.32 2.27 5.58
CA GLN A 87 4.15 0.94 4.96
C GLN A 87 5.46 0.14 4.83
N ARG A 88 6.57 0.69 5.34
CA ARG A 88 7.91 0.11 5.28
C ARG A 88 8.26 -0.37 3.86
N PHE A 89 8.06 0.49 2.86
CA PHE A 89 8.66 0.30 1.53
C PHE A 89 10.13 0.69 1.52
N TYR A 90 10.52 1.55 2.46
CA TYR A 90 11.89 1.93 2.75
C TYR A 90 12.07 1.97 4.27
N ASP A 91 13.27 1.66 4.73
CA ASP A 91 13.67 1.97 6.11
C ASP A 91 14.17 3.42 6.19
N VAL A 92 13.99 4.04 7.35
CA VAL A 92 14.49 5.39 7.63
C VAL A 92 16.02 5.40 7.71
N THR A 93 16.65 6.52 7.33
CA THR A 93 18.10 6.69 7.44
C THR A 93 18.51 7.02 8.88
N HIS A 94 17.69 7.79 9.59
CA HIS A 94 17.85 8.11 11.01
C HIS A 94 16.48 8.24 11.68
N GLY A 95 16.43 8.06 13.01
CA GLY A 95 15.20 8.06 13.79
C GLY A 95 14.47 6.73 13.73
N LYS A 96 13.17 6.77 14.00
CA LYS A 96 12.29 5.60 13.97
C LYS A 96 10.84 5.97 13.63
N VAL A 97 10.14 5.00 13.06
CA VAL A 97 8.68 5.04 12.87
C VAL A 97 8.12 3.93 13.77
N CYS A 98 7.20 4.28 14.64
CA CYS A 98 6.59 3.36 15.58
C CYS A 98 5.10 3.19 15.30
N LEU A 99 4.60 1.99 15.55
CA LEU A 99 3.20 1.65 15.60
C LEU A 99 2.90 1.09 17.00
N ASP A 100 2.00 1.73 17.74
CA ASP A 100 1.71 1.44 19.16
C ASP A 100 2.99 1.33 20.03
N GLY A 101 3.92 2.26 19.83
CA GLY A 101 5.19 2.32 20.57
C GLY A 101 6.28 1.33 20.13
N VAL A 102 5.97 0.41 19.20
CA VAL A 102 6.93 -0.57 18.66
C VAL A 102 7.49 -0.08 17.33
N ASP A 103 8.80 -0.11 17.15
CA ASP A 103 9.43 0.25 15.88
C ASP A 103 8.94 -0.70 14.78
N ILE A 104 8.52 -0.14 13.64
CA ILE A 104 8.01 -0.95 12.52
C ILE A 104 9.05 -1.90 11.93
N ARG A 105 10.33 -1.70 12.26
CA ARG A 105 11.42 -2.61 11.89
C ARG A 105 11.38 -3.95 12.62
N ASP A 106 10.83 -3.97 13.82
CA ASP A 106 10.70 -5.16 14.67
C ASP A 106 9.40 -5.94 14.41
N LEU A 107 8.50 -5.38 13.60
CA LEU A 107 7.20 -5.97 13.27
C LEU A 107 7.32 -6.87 12.04
N ASN A 108 6.52 -7.95 12.03
CA ASN A 108 6.38 -8.78 10.84
C ASN A 108 5.80 -7.93 9.69
N ILE A 109 6.43 -7.99 8.51
CA ILE A 109 6.09 -7.10 7.39
C ILE A 109 4.70 -7.37 6.80
N HIS A 110 4.28 -8.63 6.76
CA HIS A 110 2.95 -9.01 6.27
C HIS A 110 1.88 -8.54 7.25
N TRP A 111 2.08 -8.79 8.54
CA TRP A 111 1.21 -8.29 9.61
C TRP A 111 1.12 -6.76 9.57
N LEU A 112 2.25 -6.05 9.51
CA LEU A 112 2.30 -4.58 9.46
C LEU A 112 1.44 -4.04 8.31
N ARG A 113 1.65 -4.54 7.09
CA ARG A 113 0.92 -4.08 5.90
C ARG A 113 -0.54 -4.52 5.87
N SER A 114 -0.91 -5.57 6.61
CA SER A 114 -2.31 -5.97 6.77
C SER A 114 -3.12 -5.00 7.63
N GLN A 115 -2.47 -4.22 8.50
CA GLN A 115 -3.12 -3.18 9.31
C GLN A 115 -3.42 -1.89 8.54
N PHE A 116 -2.96 -1.78 7.28
CA PHE A 116 -3.15 -0.58 6.46
C PHE A 116 -4.05 -0.84 5.25
N SER A 117 -4.91 0.12 4.98
CA SER A 117 -5.64 0.28 3.73
C SER A 117 -5.17 1.54 3.02
N LEU A 118 -4.84 1.43 1.72
CA LEU A 118 -4.29 2.52 0.93
C LEU A 118 -5.14 2.80 -0.31
N ALA A 119 -5.51 4.07 -0.48
CA ALA A 119 -6.08 4.58 -1.72
C ALA A 119 -5.08 5.53 -2.39
N ASN A 120 -4.46 5.07 -3.48
CA ASN A 120 -3.45 5.84 -4.20
C ASN A 120 -4.07 7.02 -4.98
N GLN A 121 -3.25 8.04 -5.27
CA GLN A 121 -3.63 9.17 -6.11
C GLN A 121 -3.99 8.72 -7.53
N GLU A 122 -3.21 7.80 -8.10
CA GLU A 122 -3.54 7.12 -9.36
C GLU A 122 -4.05 5.71 -9.04
N PRO A 123 -5.36 5.45 -9.17
CA PRO A 123 -5.95 4.17 -8.81
C PRO A 123 -5.54 3.10 -9.82
N ILE A 124 -4.91 2.03 -9.32
CA ILE A 124 -4.51 0.87 -10.14
C ILE A 124 -5.53 -0.25 -9.96
N LEU A 125 -6.14 -0.64 -11.08
CA LEU A 125 -7.00 -1.81 -11.19
C LEU A 125 -6.31 -2.90 -12.02
N PHE A 126 -6.55 -4.15 -11.66
CA PHE A 126 -6.10 -5.32 -12.41
C PHE A 126 -7.11 -5.65 -13.50
N ASP A 127 -6.66 -6.33 -14.56
CA ASP A 127 -7.53 -6.79 -15.65
C ASP A 127 -8.39 -8.01 -15.21
N MET A 128 -9.31 -7.71 -14.32
CA MET A 128 -10.18 -8.58 -13.55
C MET A 128 -11.60 -8.00 -13.54
N THR A 129 -12.56 -8.71 -12.96
CA THR A 129 -13.91 -8.17 -12.74
C THR A 129 -13.90 -7.06 -11.69
N ILE A 130 -15.01 -6.32 -11.56
CA ILE A 130 -15.17 -5.32 -10.51
C ILE A 130 -15.15 -6.00 -9.13
N ALA A 131 -15.84 -7.12 -8.95
CA ALA A 131 -15.84 -7.90 -7.70
C ALA A 131 -14.42 -8.33 -7.31
N GLU A 132 -13.68 -8.93 -8.24
CA GLU A 132 -12.29 -9.37 -8.02
C GLU A 132 -11.37 -8.19 -7.67
N ASN A 133 -11.56 -7.03 -8.29
CA ASN A 133 -10.80 -5.83 -7.96
C ASN A 133 -11.13 -5.29 -6.56
N ILE A 134 -12.38 -5.35 -6.10
CA ILE A 134 -12.77 -4.91 -4.75
C ILE A 134 -12.21 -5.87 -3.71
N ALA A 135 -12.39 -7.18 -3.91
CA ALA A 135 -11.95 -8.20 -2.97
C ALA A 135 -10.47 -8.59 -3.09
N TYR A 136 -9.68 -7.85 -3.87
CA TYR A 136 -8.30 -8.20 -4.19
C TYR A 136 -7.46 -8.38 -2.92
N GLY A 137 -6.89 -9.57 -2.77
CA GLY A 137 -6.08 -9.97 -1.61
C GLY A 137 -6.84 -10.64 -0.47
N LYS A 138 -8.16 -10.89 -0.62
CA LYS A 138 -8.94 -11.71 0.32
C LYS A 138 -9.17 -13.12 -0.24
N VAL A 139 -9.14 -14.12 0.64
CA VAL A 139 -9.50 -15.51 0.32
C VAL A 139 -11.01 -15.67 0.51
N ASN A 140 -11.70 -16.19 -0.52
CA ASN A 140 -13.15 -16.50 -0.50
C ASN A 140 -14.05 -15.33 -0.03
N PRO A 141 -14.03 -14.18 -0.72
CA PRO A 141 -14.89 -13.05 -0.36
C PRO A 141 -16.37 -13.38 -0.59
N SER A 142 -17.25 -12.97 0.32
CA SER A 142 -18.70 -13.04 0.08
C SER A 142 -19.13 -11.90 -0.85
N LEU A 143 -20.14 -12.15 -1.70
CA LEU A 143 -20.69 -11.11 -2.56
C LEU A 143 -21.38 -10.00 -1.74
N GLU A 144 -21.94 -10.35 -0.59
CA GLU A 144 -22.60 -9.39 0.32
C GLU A 144 -21.60 -8.35 0.84
N ASP A 145 -20.43 -8.79 1.34
CA ASP A 145 -19.37 -7.90 1.81
C ASP A 145 -18.86 -6.99 0.68
N ILE A 146 -18.76 -7.51 -0.55
CA ILE A 146 -18.35 -6.74 -1.73
C ILE A 146 -19.38 -5.65 -2.05
N ILE A 147 -20.67 -5.97 -1.97
CA ILE A 147 -21.77 -5.03 -2.18
C ILE A 147 -21.77 -3.96 -1.09
N GLU A 148 -21.56 -4.33 0.16
CA GLU A 148 -21.46 -3.40 1.29
C GLU A 148 -20.32 -2.40 1.08
N ALA A 149 -19.11 -2.88 0.76
CA ALA A 149 -17.96 -2.04 0.49
C ALA A 149 -18.18 -1.10 -0.71
N ALA A 150 -18.77 -1.61 -1.80
CA ALA A 150 -19.12 -0.80 -2.97
C ALA A 150 -20.19 0.26 -2.67
N THR A 151 -21.11 -0.03 -1.75
CA THR A 151 -22.14 0.91 -1.30
C THR A 151 -21.52 2.02 -0.47
N LYS A 152 -20.68 1.68 0.52
CA LYS A 152 -19.93 2.65 1.32
C LYS A 152 -19.02 3.54 0.47
N ALA A 153 -18.45 3.00 -0.61
CA ALA A 153 -17.64 3.76 -1.57
C ALA A 153 -18.46 4.54 -2.64
N ASN A 154 -19.79 4.50 -2.56
CA ASN A 154 -20.72 5.17 -3.49
C ASN A 154 -20.50 4.78 -4.97
N ILE A 155 -20.28 3.49 -5.24
CA ILE A 155 -20.13 2.95 -6.61
C ILE A 155 -21.15 1.88 -6.97
N HIS A 156 -21.84 1.29 -5.98
CA HIS A 156 -22.80 0.20 -6.20
C HIS A 156 -23.83 0.48 -7.31
N GLN A 157 -24.48 1.66 -7.29
CA GLN A 157 -25.50 2.02 -8.28
C GLN A 157 -24.97 2.05 -9.71
N PHE A 158 -23.73 2.52 -9.90
CA PHE A 158 -23.07 2.44 -11.19
C PHE A 158 -22.79 0.99 -11.58
N VAL A 159 -22.27 0.17 -10.66
CA VAL A 159 -21.95 -1.22 -10.94
C VAL A 159 -23.19 -1.99 -11.41
N ILE A 160 -24.32 -1.88 -10.71
CA ILE A 160 -25.55 -2.62 -11.10
C ILE A 160 -26.21 -2.09 -12.37
N SER A 161 -25.88 -0.87 -12.81
CA SER A 161 -26.32 -0.34 -14.10
C SER A 161 -25.59 -0.96 -15.30
N LEU A 162 -24.46 -1.62 -15.06
CA LEU A 162 -23.69 -2.29 -16.12
C LEU A 162 -24.35 -3.63 -16.49
N PRO A 163 -24.32 -4.04 -17.77
CA PRO A 163 -24.96 -5.29 -18.21
C PRO A 163 -24.50 -6.54 -17.46
N GLN A 164 -23.26 -6.56 -16.97
CA GLN A 164 -22.67 -7.68 -16.23
C GLN A 164 -22.51 -7.39 -14.74
N GLY A 165 -22.97 -6.24 -14.25
CA GLY A 165 -22.87 -5.89 -12.84
C GLY A 165 -21.42 -5.97 -12.33
N TYR A 166 -21.24 -6.71 -11.23
CA TYR A 166 -19.95 -6.96 -10.59
C TYR A 166 -19.01 -7.86 -11.42
N GLU A 167 -19.54 -8.63 -12.37
CA GLU A 167 -18.77 -9.47 -13.29
C GLU A 167 -18.19 -8.68 -14.47
N THR A 168 -18.50 -7.38 -14.56
CA THR A 168 -17.94 -6.53 -15.61
C THR A 168 -16.42 -6.48 -15.51
N ARG A 169 -15.71 -6.84 -16.59
CA ARG A 169 -14.25 -6.70 -16.66
C ARG A 169 -13.84 -5.25 -16.86
N VAL A 170 -12.91 -4.77 -16.03
CA VAL A 170 -12.49 -3.36 -16.06
C VAL A 170 -11.49 -3.05 -17.18
N GLY A 171 -10.85 -4.08 -17.77
CA GLY A 171 -9.81 -3.96 -18.79
C GLY A 171 -8.43 -3.61 -18.22
N ALA A 172 -7.42 -3.58 -19.08
CA ALA A 172 -6.04 -3.25 -18.69
C ALA A 172 -5.98 -1.89 -17.97
N LYS A 173 -5.54 -1.89 -16.70
CA LYS A 173 -5.50 -0.70 -15.82
C LYS A 173 -6.84 0.03 -15.71
N GLY A 174 -7.96 -0.70 -15.84
CA GLY A 174 -9.31 -0.14 -15.78
C GLY A 174 -9.66 0.75 -16.97
N SER A 175 -9.12 0.51 -18.17
CA SER A 175 -9.33 1.35 -19.36
C SER A 175 -10.79 1.69 -19.67
N HIS A 176 -11.75 0.88 -19.24
CA HIS A 176 -13.18 1.08 -19.50
C HIS A 176 -13.90 1.94 -18.46
N LEU A 177 -13.18 2.49 -17.48
CA LEU A 177 -13.73 3.27 -16.39
C LEU A 177 -13.17 4.70 -16.39
N SER A 178 -14.01 5.66 -16.02
CA SER A 178 -13.57 7.02 -15.72
C SER A 178 -12.66 7.05 -14.49
N GLY A 179 -11.82 8.10 -14.36
CA GLY A 179 -10.92 8.24 -13.21
C GLY A 179 -11.65 8.20 -11.86
N GLY A 180 -12.82 8.85 -11.76
CA GLY A 180 -13.64 8.82 -10.55
C GLY A 180 -14.22 7.45 -10.21
N GLN A 181 -14.62 6.67 -11.22
CA GLN A 181 -15.07 5.28 -11.02
C GLN A 181 -13.92 4.40 -10.53
N LYS A 182 -12.73 4.52 -11.14
CA LYS A 182 -11.53 3.79 -10.67
C LYS A 182 -11.20 4.13 -9.22
N GLN A 183 -11.25 5.42 -8.86
CA GLN A 183 -10.99 5.85 -7.49
C GLN A 183 -11.97 5.22 -6.50
N ARG A 184 -13.26 5.22 -6.82
CA ARG A 184 -14.27 4.61 -5.94
C ARG A 184 -14.11 3.10 -5.81
N ILE A 185 -13.70 2.39 -6.86
CA ILE A 185 -13.38 0.95 -6.76
C ILE A 185 -12.17 0.73 -5.83
N VAL A 186 -11.14 1.56 -5.92
CA VAL A 186 -9.98 1.48 -4.99
C VAL A 186 -10.37 1.83 -3.55
N ILE A 187 -11.28 2.78 -3.35
CA ILE A 187 -11.85 3.09 -2.02
C ILE A 187 -12.66 1.89 -1.51
N ALA A 188 -13.49 1.26 -2.34
CA ALA A 188 -14.21 0.05 -1.97
C ALA A 188 -13.25 -1.08 -1.56
N ARG A 189 -12.15 -1.28 -2.31
CA ARG A 189 -11.07 -2.22 -1.95
C ARG A 189 -10.45 -1.90 -0.59
N ALA A 190 -10.24 -0.63 -0.28
CA ALA A 190 -9.70 -0.19 1.01
C ALA A 190 -10.68 -0.43 2.17
N LEU A 191 -11.98 -0.25 1.94
CA LEU A 191 -13.05 -0.44 2.93
C LEU A 191 -13.47 -1.89 3.14
N PHE A 192 -13.14 -2.77 2.19
CA PHE A 192 -13.43 -4.20 2.26
C PHE A 192 -12.51 -4.95 3.23
N ARG A 193 -11.39 -4.34 3.64
CA ARG A 193 -10.40 -4.95 4.52
C ARG A 193 -10.75 -4.85 5.99
#